data_AF-A0A948YFE2-F1
#
_entry.id   AF-A0A948YFE2-F1
#
_cell.length_a   1.000
_cell.length_b   1.000
_cell.length_c   1.000
_cell.angle_alpha   90.00
_cell.angle_beta   90.00
_cell.angle_gamma   90.00
#
_symmetry.space_group_name_H-M   'P 1'
#
loop_
_entity.id
_entity.type
_entity.pdbx_description
1 polymer ?
#
loop_
_entity_poly.entity_id
_entity_poly.type
_entity_poly.pdbx_seq_one_letter_code
_entity_poly.pdbx_strand_id
1 'polypeptide(L)'
;MSIKLIASSLVASFLLLGCGGGGDDSTTAITTIDGQLVDNYVENTTYSCNDGTVGNTDRNGRFSCKSLPVSFSLGGLRLGSVDTLQSDKQVFPQDLLKVARTDTNNTDVLAMARFLQSCDSDKNLSTGINISDETKTKLDIYDEDFNATNIDNYAQDTNVTLVDEESSQEHLENTVNFVDAVNAVTSLPQNVKDELLTAESVLTQELKDTLSYMQNEERLAYDVYNELYKLFPTANQLNNIATNSESAHIQTVELLILKYINSVDEFSNLDLNTDLSETTAGEYSISAIRDLYDALMAIGDDSKQAALEVGCMIEVTDINDLNDDIALAQASNATDVEAAFVYLRNGSYNHYWAFDSGLKNMGVTEGCCSLGTVNGVDYCQNYPK
;
A
#
# COMPACT_ATOMS: atom_id res chain seq x y z
N MET A 1 -6.83 29.37 14.77
CA MET A 1 -6.78 27.93 14.53
C MET A 1 -6.35 27.30 15.83
N SER A 2 -7.22 26.49 16.43
CA SER A 2 -7.19 26.20 17.86
C SER A 2 -6.17 25.11 18.18
N ILE A 3 -5.07 25.53 18.81
CA ILE A 3 -4.07 24.68 19.45
C ILE A 3 -4.74 23.86 20.55
N LYS A 4 -4.64 22.52 20.49
CA LYS A 4 -4.98 21.64 21.62
C LYS A 4 -3.69 21.21 22.31
N LEU A 5 -3.48 21.74 23.52
CA LEU A 5 -2.42 21.35 24.45
C LEU A 5 -2.97 20.35 25.50
N ILE A 6 -2.23 19.23 25.66
CA ILE A 6 -1.94 18.41 26.86
C ILE A 6 -3.10 17.78 27.67
N ALA A 7 -3.04 16.45 27.84
CA ALA A 7 -3.08 15.81 29.17
C ALA A 7 -2.34 14.45 29.14
N SER A 8 -1.13 14.45 29.73
CA SER A 8 -0.31 13.26 30.01
C SER A 8 -0.90 12.47 31.18
N SER A 9 -0.85 11.14 31.13
CA SER A 9 -1.08 10.26 32.28
C SER A 9 -0.21 9.01 32.19
N LEU A 10 0.84 8.99 33.02
CA LEU A 10 1.57 7.78 33.42
C LEU A 10 0.59 6.70 33.92
N VAL A 11 0.90 5.42 33.69
CA VAL A 11 1.08 4.39 34.74
C VAL A 11 1.53 3.03 34.14
N ALA A 12 2.65 2.57 34.69
CA ALA A 12 3.12 1.20 34.96
C ALA A 12 3.28 0.15 33.84
N SER A 13 4.56 -0.10 33.54
CA SER A 13 5.10 -1.37 33.06
C SER A 13 4.75 -2.55 33.98
N PHE A 14 4.42 -3.69 33.38
CA PHE A 14 4.66 -5.01 33.97
C PHE A 14 5.61 -5.80 33.06
N LEU A 15 6.81 -6.03 33.58
CA LEU A 15 7.76 -7.03 33.11
C LEU A 15 7.22 -8.43 33.44
N LEU A 16 7.14 -9.31 32.46
CA LEU A 16 7.20 -10.75 32.68
C LEU A 16 8.31 -11.34 31.80
N LEU A 17 9.41 -11.66 32.47
CA LEU A 17 10.44 -12.59 32.01
C LEU A 17 9.85 -14.00 32.01
N GLY A 18 9.80 -14.64 30.85
CA GLY A 18 9.50 -16.06 30.68
C GLY A 18 10.63 -16.76 29.91
N CYS A 19 11.37 -17.60 30.62
CA CYS A 19 12.34 -18.60 30.15
C CYS A 19 11.70 -19.48 29.04
N GLY A 20 12.32 -19.75 27.90
CA GLY A 20 13.50 -20.61 27.74
C GLY A 20 13.13 -21.84 26.90
N GLY A 21 13.94 -22.16 25.88
CA GLY A 21 13.81 -23.42 25.13
C GLY A 21 14.16 -23.28 23.66
N GLY A 22 15.46 -23.27 23.35
CA GLY A 22 15.96 -23.52 22.00
C GLY A 22 15.69 -24.99 21.63
N GLY A 23 14.69 -25.19 20.77
CA GLY A 23 14.46 -26.42 20.02
C GLY A 23 14.71 -26.11 18.56
N ASP A 24 15.84 -26.61 18.05
CA ASP A 24 16.16 -26.67 16.62
C ASP A 24 15.23 -27.72 16.00
N ASP A 25 13.99 -27.31 15.69
CA ASP A 25 13.04 -28.14 14.95
C ASP A 25 13.31 -27.89 13.47
N SER A 26 14.08 -28.77 12.85
CA SER A 26 14.23 -28.81 11.40
C SER A 26 12.92 -29.29 10.78
N THR A 27 11.87 -28.49 10.86
CA THR A 27 10.69 -28.65 10.02
C THR A 27 11.18 -28.48 8.60
N THR A 28 11.16 -29.56 7.82
CA THR A 28 11.32 -29.47 6.37
C THR A 28 10.24 -28.50 5.91
N ALA A 29 10.62 -27.27 5.55
CA ALA A 29 9.67 -26.25 5.13
C ALA A 29 8.85 -26.85 4.00
N ILE A 30 7.56 -27.10 4.25
CA ILE A 30 6.64 -27.55 3.22
C ILE A 30 6.54 -26.37 2.26
N THR A 31 7.06 -26.53 1.05
CA THR A 31 6.88 -25.52 0.01
C THR A 31 5.39 -25.44 -0.32
N THR A 32 4.74 -24.37 0.11
CA THR A 32 3.37 -24.05 -0.26
C THR A 32 3.37 -23.21 -1.53
N ILE A 33 2.26 -23.32 -2.27
CA ILE A 33 1.88 -22.51 -3.42
C ILE A 33 0.77 -21.62 -2.89
N ASP A 34 1.15 -20.41 -2.52
CA ASP A 34 0.25 -19.40 -1.97
C ASP A 34 0.01 -18.32 -3.03
N GLY A 35 -1.24 -17.94 -3.22
CA GLY A 35 -1.64 -16.88 -4.16
C GLY A 35 -2.99 -16.29 -3.80
N GLN A 36 -3.47 -15.34 -4.60
CA GLN A 36 -4.78 -14.71 -4.40
C GLN A 36 -5.62 -14.81 -5.68
N LEU A 37 -6.92 -15.06 -5.53
CA LEU A 37 -7.89 -14.93 -6.62
C LEU A 37 -8.38 -13.47 -6.69
N VAL A 38 -8.21 -12.83 -7.85
CA VAL A 38 -8.31 -11.37 -8.01
C VAL A 38 -9.12 -10.97 -9.26
N ASP A 39 -10.29 -10.40 -9.03
CA ASP A 39 -11.03 -9.44 -9.87
C ASP A 39 -11.40 -8.26 -8.95
N ASN A 40 -10.45 -7.87 -8.10
CA ASN A 40 -10.53 -7.58 -6.65
C ASN A 40 -10.60 -8.87 -5.82
N TYR A 41 -10.30 -8.81 -4.53
CA TYR A 41 -10.05 -10.00 -3.71
C TYR A 41 -11.32 -10.82 -3.52
N VAL A 42 -11.39 -11.98 -4.17
CA VAL A 42 -12.62 -12.80 -4.19
C VAL A 42 -12.64 -13.72 -2.97
N GLU A 43 -13.50 -13.43 -2.00
CA GLU A 43 -13.69 -14.22 -0.80
C GLU A 43 -14.62 -15.42 -1.04
N ASN A 44 -14.39 -16.49 -0.29
CA ASN A 44 -15.25 -17.67 -0.24
C ASN A 44 -15.36 -18.44 -1.57
N THR A 45 -14.43 -18.28 -2.51
CA THR A 45 -14.35 -19.17 -3.68
C THR A 45 -13.72 -20.50 -3.25
N THR A 46 -14.37 -21.61 -3.58
CA THR A 46 -13.80 -22.93 -3.28
C THR A 46 -12.59 -23.16 -4.17
N TYR A 47 -11.44 -23.52 -3.59
CA TYR A 47 -10.27 -23.97 -4.34
C TYR A 47 -9.98 -25.44 -4.05
N SER A 48 -9.58 -26.19 -5.07
CA SER A 48 -9.12 -27.58 -4.96
C SER A 48 -7.77 -27.75 -5.62
N CYS A 49 -6.81 -28.34 -4.91
CA CYS A 49 -5.45 -28.58 -5.38
C CYS A 49 -5.27 -30.07 -5.75
N ASN A 50 -4.29 -30.36 -6.61
CA ASN A 50 -4.01 -31.72 -7.07
C ASN A 50 -3.56 -32.70 -5.96
N ASP A 51 -3.11 -32.18 -4.82
CA ASP A 51 -2.76 -32.97 -3.64
C ASP A 51 -3.97 -33.38 -2.78
N GLY A 52 -5.19 -33.00 -3.21
CA GLY A 52 -6.44 -33.24 -2.49
C GLY A 52 -6.77 -32.17 -1.44
N THR A 53 -5.95 -31.12 -1.29
CA THR A 53 -6.28 -29.96 -0.46
C THR A 53 -7.49 -29.24 -1.06
N VAL A 54 -8.46 -28.95 -0.21
CA VAL A 54 -9.64 -28.15 -0.56
C VAL A 54 -9.82 -27.09 0.52
N GLY A 55 -10.10 -25.87 0.11
CA GLY A 55 -10.39 -24.76 1.00
C GLY A 55 -11.25 -23.72 0.33
N ASN A 56 -11.49 -22.61 1.03
CA ASN A 56 -12.10 -21.42 0.48
C ASN A 56 -11.09 -20.28 0.53
N THR A 57 -11.12 -19.39 -0.46
CA THR A 57 -10.34 -18.16 -0.42
C THR A 57 -10.78 -17.28 0.76
N ASP A 58 -9.83 -16.61 1.41
CA ASP A 58 -10.14 -15.68 2.52
C ASP A 58 -10.60 -14.30 2.01
N ARG A 59 -10.84 -13.34 2.92
CA ARG A 59 -11.25 -11.95 2.58
C ARG A 59 -10.31 -11.23 1.61
N ASN A 60 -9.07 -11.69 1.50
CA ASN A 60 -8.03 -11.14 0.64
C ASN A 60 -7.78 -12.07 -0.57
N GLY A 61 -8.74 -12.94 -0.89
CA GLY A 61 -8.67 -13.88 -2.00
C GLY A 61 -7.62 -14.98 -1.81
N ARG A 62 -6.97 -15.09 -0.64
CA ARG A 62 -5.79 -15.95 -0.47
C ARG A 62 -6.19 -17.42 -0.49
N PHE A 63 -5.42 -18.23 -1.20
CA PHE A 63 -5.47 -19.69 -1.17
C PHE A 63 -4.08 -20.27 -0.90
N SER A 64 -4.04 -21.50 -0.39
CA SER A 64 -2.79 -22.22 -0.13
C SER A 64 -2.91 -23.69 -0.54
N CYS A 65 -1.99 -24.12 -1.42
CA CYS A 65 -1.89 -25.47 -1.96
C CYS A 65 -0.46 -26.01 -1.79
N LYS A 66 -0.22 -27.32 -1.95
CA LYS A 66 1.15 -27.87 -2.07
C LYS A 66 1.48 -28.34 -3.49
N SER A 67 0.49 -28.32 -4.39
CA SER A 67 0.67 -28.70 -5.78
C SER A 67 -0.34 -28.02 -6.71
N LEU A 68 0.07 -27.87 -7.97
CA LEU A 68 -0.76 -27.47 -9.10
C LEU A 68 -1.35 -28.71 -9.81
N PRO A 69 -2.44 -28.56 -10.59
CA PRO A 69 -3.22 -27.33 -10.75
C PRO A 69 -4.02 -26.94 -9.51
N VAL A 70 -4.39 -25.66 -9.43
CA VAL A 70 -5.40 -25.14 -8.50
C VAL A 70 -6.64 -24.81 -9.30
N SER A 71 -7.75 -25.45 -8.98
CA SER A 71 -9.06 -25.21 -9.61
C SER A 71 -9.95 -24.41 -8.67
N PHE A 72 -10.76 -23.50 -9.23
CA PHE A 72 -11.66 -22.63 -8.49
C PHE A 72 -13.12 -22.87 -8.88
N SER A 73 -14.03 -22.85 -7.90
CA SER A 73 -15.47 -23.01 -8.14
C SER A 73 -16.33 -22.21 -7.17
N LEU A 74 -17.55 -21.87 -7.61
CA LEU A 74 -18.62 -21.36 -6.76
C LEU A 74 -19.74 -22.39 -6.69
N GLY A 75 -19.86 -23.07 -5.55
CA GLY A 75 -20.68 -24.28 -5.47
C GLY A 75 -20.24 -25.31 -6.50
N GLY A 76 -21.17 -25.78 -7.32
CA GLY A 76 -20.93 -26.72 -8.42
C GLY A 76 -20.49 -26.08 -9.74
N LEU A 77 -20.50 -24.74 -9.86
CA LEU A 77 -20.06 -24.01 -11.05
C LEU A 77 -18.54 -23.84 -11.06
N ARG A 78 -17.83 -24.46 -12.02
CA ARG A 78 -16.37 -24.42 -12.11
C ARG A 78 -15.90 -23.17 -12.85
N LEU A 79 -15.16 -22.29 -12.17
CA LEU A 79 -14.67 -21.03 -12.77
C LEU A 79 -13.46 -21.27 -13.68
N GLY A 80 -12.61 -22.24 -13.35
CA GLY A 80 -11.42 -22.58 -14.14
C GLY A 80 -10.28 -23.08 -13.26
N SER A 81 -9.09 -23.19 -13.84
CA SER A 81 -7.91 -23.66 -13.12
C SER A 81 -6.62 -23.00 -13.61
N VAL A 82 -5.63 -22.94 -12.73
CA VAL A 82 -4.26 -22.54 -13.08
C VAL A 82 -3.30 -23.72 -12.93
N ASP A 83 -2.49 -23.94 -13.97
CA ASP A 83 -1.46 -24.99 -14.01
C ASP A 83 -0.08 -24.45 -13.61
N THR A 84 0.05 -23.12 -13.56
CA THR A 84 1.23 -22.36 -13.17
C THR A 84 0.79 -21.11 -12.42
N LEU A 85 1.52 -20.71 -11.40
CA LEU A 85 1.32 -19.43 -10.71
C LEU A 85 2.37 -18.43 -11.20
N GLN A 86 1.93 -17.22 -11.55
CA GLN A 86 2.84 -16.13 -11.94
C GLN A 86 3.66 -15.64 -10.73
N SER A 87 4.73 -14.88 -10.97
CA SER A 87 5.62 -14.41 -9.90
C SER A 87 4.95 -13.43 -8.94
N ASP A 88 3.94 -12.69 -9.39
CA ASP A 88 3.12 -11.79 -8.57
C ASP A 88 2.11 -12.53 -7.68
N LYS A 89 1.96 -13.85 -7.86
CA LYS A 89 1.05 -14.72 -7.10
C LYS A 89 -0.44 -14.38 -7.22
N GLN A 90 -0.82 -13.52 -8.16
CA GLN A 90 -2.22 -13.22 -8.44
C GLN A 90 -2.78 -14.18 -9.48
N VAL A 91 -4.06 -14.49 -9.36
CA VAL A 91 -4.83 -15.29 -10.32
C VAL A 91 -6.05 -14.46 -10.72
N PHE A 92 -6.06 -13.97 -11.95
CA PHE A 92 -7.18 -13.19 -12.50
C PHE A 92 -8.16 -14.08 -13.28
N PRO A 93 -9.39 -13.61 -13.58
CA PRO A 93 -10.30 -14.28 -14.51
C PRO A 93 -9.63 -14.68 -15.84
N GLN A 94 -8.74 -13.83 -16.35
CA GLN A 94 -7.91 -14.11 -17.53
C GLN A 94 -7.05 -15.36 -17.35
N ASP A 95 -6.42 -15.54 -16.18
CA ASP A 95 -5.56 -16.69 -15.90
C ASP A 95 -6.38 -17.99 -15.81
N LEU A 96 -7.59 -17.93 -15.25
CA LEU A 96 -8.52 -19.07 -15.17
C LEU A 96 -8.98 -19.52 -16.55
N LEU A 97 -9.22 -18.57 -17.45
CA LEU A 97 -9.69 -18.79 -18.82
C LEU A 97 -8.55 -18.96 -19.84
N LYS A 98 -7.29 -18.92 -19.41
CA LYS A 98 -6.09 -19.00 -20.27
C LYS A 98 -6.01 -17.89 -21.33
N VAL A 99 -6.50 -16.71 -20.97
CA VAL A 99 -6.45 -15.47 -21.76
C VAL A 99 -5.31 -14.60 -21.25
N ALA A 100 -4.74 -13.74 -22.10
CA ALA A 100 -3.71 -12.80 -21.67
C ALA A 100 -4.30 -11.77 -20.68
N ARG A 101 -3.59 -11.44 -19.60
CA ARG A 101 -4.07 -10.47 -18.59
C ARG A 101 -4.42 -9.09 -19.16
N THR A 102 -3.75 -8.69 -20.24
CA THR A 102 -4.01 -7.45 -20.98
C THR A 102 -5.32 -7.45 -21.78
N ASP A 103 -5.98 -8.60 -21.93
CA ASP A 103 -7.22 -8.77 -22.70
C ASP A 103 -8.43 -8.80 -21.75
N THR A 104 -8.74 -7.62 -21.19
CA THR A 104 -9.82 -7.38 -20.22
C THR A 104 -11.21 -7.28 -20.85
N ASN A 105 -11.30 -7.18 -22.18
CA ASN A 105 -12.55 -7.09 -22.93
C ASN A 105 -12.96 -8.40 -23.64
N ASN A 106 -12.22 -9.48 -23.40
CA ASN A 106 -12.57 -10.81 -23.88
C ASN A 106 -13.98 -11.20 -23.39
N THR A 107 -14.84 -11.68 -24.27
CA THR A 107 -16.26 -11.97 -23.94
C THR A 107 -16.42 -12.92 -22.74
N ASP A 108 -15.59 -13.95 -22.63
CA ASP A 108 -15.69 -14.93 -21.55
C ASP A 108 -15.12 -14.38 -20.23
N VAL A 109 -14.01 -13.64 -20.31
CA VAL A 109 -13.42 -12.92 -19.15
C VAL A 109 -14.41 -11.93 -18.58
N LEU A 110 -15.02 -11.12 -19.45
CA LEU A 110 -15.94 -10.08 -19.05
C LEU A 110 -17.23 -10.66 -18.48
N ALA A 111 -17.75 -11.76 -19.05
CA ALA A 111 -18.88 -12.45 -18.46
C ALA A 111 -18.56 -13.02 -17.06
N MET A 112 -17.36 -13.57 -16.87
CA MET A 112 -16.93 -14.08 -15.56
C MET A 112 -16.79 -12.96 -14.55
N ALA A 113 -16.10 -11.88 -14.90
CA ALA A 113 -15.89 -10.72 -14.03
C ALA A 113 -17.23 -10.10 -13.60
N ARG A 114 -18.12 -9.87 -14.58
CA ARG A 114 -19.49 -9.39 -14.31
C ARG A 114 -20.22 -10.28 -13.33
N PHE A 115 -20.16 -11.60 -13.50
CA PHE A 115 -20.84 -12.52 -12.61
C PHE A 115 -20.26 -12.49 -11.19
N LEU A 116 -18.93 -12.53 -11.05
CA LEU A 116 -18.24 -12.48 -9.75
C LEU A 116 -18.58 -11.19 -9.00
N GLN A 117 -18.40 -10.04 -9.64
CA GLN A 117 -18.70 -8.73 -9.07
C GLN A 117 -20.20 -8.60 -8.70
N SER A 118 -21.10 -9.17 -9.49
CA SER A 118 -22.54 -9.17 -9.18
C SER A 118 -22.91 -10.02 -7.97
N CYS A 119 -22.09 -11.04 -7.68
CA CYS A 119 -22.28 -11.93 -6.54
C CYS A 119 -21.80 -11.32 -5.22
N ASP A 120 -21.09 -10.19 -5.26
CA ASP A 120 -20.70 -9.47 -4.06
C ASP A 120 -21.92 -9.11 -3.20
N SER A 121 -21.83 -9.42 -1.91
CA SER A 121 -23.00 -9.44 -1.02
C SER A 121 -23.32 -8.06 -0.42
N ASP A 122 -22.32 -7.20 -0.24
CA ASP A 122 -22.50 -5.84 0.29
C ASP A 122 -22.58 -4.76 -0.79
N LYS A 123 -22.33 -5.14 -2.05
CA LYS A 123 -22.36 -4.25 -3.23
C LYS A 123 -21.28 -3.18 -3.19
N ASN A 124 -20.19 -3.43 -2.46
CA ASN A 124 -19.02 -2.58 -2.43
C ASN A 124 -17.77 -3.36 -2.85
N LEU A 125 -17.50 -3.32 -4.15
CA LEU A 125 -16.36 -4.04 -4.74
C LEU A 125 -15.01 -3.58 -4.18
N SER A 126 -14.90 -2.35 -3.65
CA SER A 126 -13.67 -1.79 -3.09
C SER A 126 -13.16 -2.59 -1.88
N THR A 127 -14.08 -3.11 -1.06
CA THR A 127 -13.80 -3.96 0.11
C THR A 127 -13.60 -5.44 -0.22
N GLY A 128 -13.38 -5.76 -1.50
CA GLY A 128 -13.29 -7.13 -2.01
C GLY A 128 -14.63 -7.63 -2.54
N ILE A 129 -14.63 -8.85 -3.10
CA ILE A 129 -15.84 -9.51 -3.61
C ILE A 129 -16.24 -10.59 -2.60
N ASN A 130 -17.25 -10.31 -1.78
CA ASN A 130 -17.72 -11.24 -0.76
C ASN A 130 -18.85 -12.13 -1.28
N ILE A 131 -18.52 -13.37 -1.62
CA ILE A 131 -19.49 -14.37 -2.06
C ILE A 131 -20.16 -15.05 -0.86
N SER A 132 -21.46 -14.79 -0.68
CA SER A 132 -22.22 -15.42 0.41
C SER A 132 -22.36 -16.95 0.25
N ASP A 133 -22.45 -17.67 1.37
CA ASP A 133 -22.74 -19.11 1.36
C ASP A 133 -24.08 -19.44 0.69
N GLU A 134 -25.06 -18.53 0.77
CA GLU A 134 -26.35 -18.66 0.09
C GLU A 134 -26.16 -18.66 -1.43
N THR A 135 -25.34 -17.74 -1.96
CA THR A 135 -24.99 -17.67 -3.39
C THR A 135 -24.32 -18.97 -3.83
N LYS A 136 -23.33 -19.48 -3.07
CA LYS A 136 -22.66 -20.76 -3.38
C LYS A 136 -23.64 -21.93 -3.38
N THR A 137 -24.49 -22.02 -2.37
CA THR A 137 -25.48 -23.09 -2.25
C THR A 137 -26.46 -23.09 -3.43
N LYS A 138 -26.88 -21.91 -3.90
CA LYS A 138 -27.72 -21.79 -5.10
C LYS A 138 -27.01 -22.29 -6.36
N LEU A 139 -25.68 -22.17 -6.42
CA LEU A 139 -24.86 -22.65 -7.54
C LEU A 139 -24.49 -24.14 -7.46
N ASP A 140 -24.83 -24.86 -6.37
CA ASP A 140 -24.65 -26.32 -6.28
C ASP A 140 -25.53 -27.10 -7.26
N ILE A 141 -26.52 -26.45 -7.88
CA ILE A 141 -27.34 -27.06 -8.93
C ILE A 141 -26.56 -27.32 -10.23
N TYR A 142 -25.42 -26.65 -10.40
CA TYR A 142 -24.57 -26.77 -11.58
C TYR A 142 -23.53 -27.89 -11.39
N ASP A 143 -23.12 -28.51 -12.51
CA ASP A 143 -21.96 -29.42 -12.59
C ASP A 143 -21.23 -29.18 -13.92
N GLU A 144 -21.02 -27.91 -14.23
CA GLU A 144 -20.48 -27.43 -15.50
C GLU A 144 -19.36 -26.40 -15.31
N ASP A 145 -18.58 -26.22 -16.37
CA ASP A 145 -17.63 -25.12 -16.44
C ASP A 145 -18.38 -23.82 -16.72
N PHE A 146 -17.88 -22.70 -16.18
CA PHE A 146 -18.41 -21.38 -16.43
C PHE A 146 -18.50 -21.15 -17.94
N ASN A 147 -19.63 -20.58 -18.36
CA ASN A 147 -19.94 -20.36 -19.76
C ASN A 147 -20.65 -19.02 -19.90
N ALA A 148 -20.06 -18.08 -20.63
CA ALA A 148 -20.60 -16.74 -20.83
C ALA A 148 -22.02 -16.73 -21.39
N THR A 149 -22.38 -17.72 -22.21
CA THR A 149 -23.73 -17.82 -22.80
C THR A 149 -24.82 -18.15 -21.77
N ASN A 150 -24.44 -18.65 -20.59
CA ASN A 150 -25.34 -19.02 -19.50
C ASN A 150 -25.38 -17.99 -18.36
N ILE A 151 -24.68 -16.85 -18.48
CA ILE A 151 -24.55 -15.87 -17.40
C ILE A 151 -25.88 -15.39 -16.83
N ASP A 152 -26.89 -15.20 -17.69
CA ASP A 152 -28.24 -14.78 -17.28
C ASP A 152 -28.93 -15.84 -16.39
N ASN A 153 -28.69 -17.12 -16.67
CA ASN A 153 -29.22 -18.22 -15.84
C ASN A 153 -28.52 -18.23 -14.47
N TYR A 154 -27.19 -18.10 -14.45
CA TYR A 154 -26.44 -18.02 -13.20
C TYR A 154 -26.92 -16.86 -12.34
N ALA A 155 -27.13 -15.68 -12.94
CA ALA A 155 -27.61 -14.49 -12.26
C ALA A 155 -29.05 -14.66 -11.73
N GLN A 156 -29.93 -15.26 -12.54
CA GLN A 156 -31.31 -15.55 -12.16
C GLN A 156 -31.36 -16.51 -10.96
N ASP A 157 -30.63 -17.61 -11.02
CA ASP A 157 -30.66 -18.66 -9.99
C ASP A 157 -30.04 -18.19 -8.66
N THR A 158 -29.05 -17.31 -8.72
CA THR A 158 -28.45 -16.66 -7.54
C THR A 158 -29.25 -15.46 -7.04
N ASN A 159 -30.22 -14.98 -7.82
CA ASN A 159 -30.99 -13.76 -7.56
C ASN A 159 -30.10 -12.51 -7.42
N VAL A 160 -29.12 -12.38 -8.31
CA VAL A 160 -28.28 -11.17 -8.43
C VAL A 160 -28.64 -10.38 -9.68
N THR A 161 -28.39 -9.08 -9.64
CA THR A 161 -28.47 -8.23 -10.84
C THR A 161 -27.08 -8.11 -11.40
N LEU A 162 -26.93 -8.39 -12.70
CA LEU A 162 -25.64 -8.25 -13.36
C LEU A 162 -25.18 -6.80 -13.36
N VAL A 163 -23.94 -6.57 -12.90
CA VAL A 163 -23.21 -5.32 -13.11
C VAL A 163 -23.13 -5.06 -14.63
N ASP A 164 -23.19 -3.79 -15.00
CA ASP A 164 -23.05 -3.39 -16.38
C ASP A 164 -21.66 -3.74 -16.92
N GLU A 165 -21.60 -3.95 -18.23
CA GLU A 165 -20.41 -4.47 -18.89
C GLU A 165 -19.24 -3.50 -18.84
N GLU A 166 -19.50 -2.21 -19.00
CA GLU A 166 -18.49 -1.15 -19.00
C GLU A 166 -17.85 -0.99 -17.62
N SER A 167 -18.67 -0.83 -16.57
CA SER A 167 -18.17 -0.71 -15.19
C SER A 167 -17.43 -1.97 -14.73
N SER A 168 -17.85 -3.15 -15.19
CA SER A 168 -17.19 -4.40 -14.84
C SER A 168 -15.82 -4.55 -15.50
N GLN A 169 -15.71 -4.14 -16.77
CA GLN A 169 -14.44 -4.10 -17.48
C GLN A 169 -13.50 -3.09 -16.82
N GLU A 170 -13.99 -1.87 -16.53
CA GLU A 170 -13.22 -0.81 -15.87
C GLU A 170 -12.69 -1.29 -14.51
N HIS A 171 -13.52 -1.97 -13.72
CA HIS A 171 -13.12 -2.54 -12.44
C HIS A 171 -11.98 -3.56 -12.57
N LEU A 172 -12.11 -4.50 -13.52
CA LEU A 172 -11.08 -5.51 -13.78
C LEU A 172 -9.78 -4.87 -14.27
N GLU A 173 -9.87 -3.90 -15.19
CA GLU A 173 -8.73 -3.12 -15.69
C GLU A 173 -8.01 -2.39 -14.57
N ASN A 174 -8.75 -1.68 -13.71
CA ASN A 174 -8.19 -0.96 -12.57
C ASN A 174 -7.48 -1.91 -11.61
N THR A 175 -8.04 -3.10 -11.36
CA THR A 175 -7.39 -4.09 -10.49
C THR A 175 -6.09 -4.63 -11.10
N VAL A 176 -6.10 -4.98 -12.39
CA VAL A 176 -4.88 -5.45 -13.09
C VAL A 176 -3.80 -4.36 -13.05
N ASN A 177 -4.17 -3.12 -13.40
CA ASN A 177 -3.26 -1.98 -13.41
C ASN A 177 -2.70 -1.68 -12.02
N PHE A 178 -3.51 -1.77 -10.97
CA PHE A 178 -3.07 -1.55 -9.59
C PHE A 178 -2.05 -2.61 -9.15
N VAL A 179 -2.32 -3.89 -9.43
CA VAL A 179 -1.38 -4.98 -9.15
C VAL A 179 -0.05 -4.78 -9.90
N ASP A 180 -0.11 -4.37 -11.17
CA ASP A 180 1.08 -4.08 -11.96
C ASP A 180 1.85 -2.88 -11.39
N ALA A 181 1.16 -1.82 -10.96
CA ALA A 181 1.76 -0.64 -10.33
C ALA A 181 2.49 -0.99 -9.03
N VAL A 182 1.86 -1.76 -8.13
CA VAL A 182 2.50 -2.23 -6.88
C VAL A 182 3.75 -3.05 -7.17
N ASN A 183 3.70 -3.91 -8.20
CA ASN A 183 4.83 -4.76 -8.56
C ASN A 183 5.95 -3.99 -9.29
N ALA A 184 5.63 -2.92 -10.02
CA ALA A 184 6.58 -2.06 -10.71
C ALA A 184 7.49 -1.29 -9.74
N VAL A 185 7.03 -0.98 -8.52
CA VAL A 185 7.87 -0.36 -7.48
C VAL A 185 8.82 -1.40 -6.89
N THR A 186 10.00 -1.53 -7.52
CA THR A 186 11.00 -2.55 -7.16
C THR A 186 11.69 -2.32 -5.81
N SER A 187 11.71 -1.07 -5.32
CA SER A 187 12.27 -0.70 -4.01
C SER A 187 11.36 -1.07 -2.83
N LEU A 188 10.07 -1.30 -3.09
CA LEU A 188 9.09 -1.52 -2.03
C LEU A 188 9.27 -2.91 -1.38
N PRO A 189 9.38 -3.01 -0.04
CA PRO A 189 9.52 -4.29 0.64
C PRO A 189 8.32 -5.21 0.42
N GLN A 190 8.56 -6.53 0.37
CA GLN A 190 7.50 -7.51 0.10
C GLN A 190 6.36 -7.45 1.11
N ASN A 191 6.64 -7.21 2.40
CA ASN A 191 5.59 -7.10 3.41
C ASN A 191 4.66 -5.90 3.18
N VAL A 192 5.15 -4.82 2.57
CA VAL A 192 4.31 -3.67 2.21
C VAL A 192 3.50 -3.98 0.95
N LYS A 193 4.12 -4.64 -0.04
CA LYS A 193 3.39 -5.15 -1.23
C LYS A 193 2.25 -6.08 -0.83
N ASP A 194 2.53 -7.03 0.05
CA ASP A 194 1.54 -8.02 0.51
C ASP A 194 0.35 -7.37 1.24
N GLU A 195 0.56 -6.20 1.85
CA GLU A 195 -0.48 -5.46 2.55
C GLU A 195 -1.23 -4.49 1.62
N LEU A 196 -0.54 -3.84 0.68
CA LEU A 196 -1.18 -3.10 -0.41
C LEU A 196 -2.09 -4.03 -1.23
N LEU A 197 -1.67 -5.28 -1.42
CA LEU A 197 -2.42 -6.32 -2.13
C LEU A 197 -3.46 -7.04 -1.24
N THR A 198 -4.27 -6.25 -0.54
CA THR A 198 -5.39 -6.71 0.30
C THR A 198 -6.66 -5.90 0.05
N ALA A 199 -7.81 -6.44 0.44
CA ALA A 199 -9.07 -5.72 0.37
C ALA A 199 -8.99 -4.40 1.15
N GLU A 200 -9.60 -3.35 0.62
CA GLU A 200 -9.57 -2.02 1.22
C GLU A 200 -10.08 -2.02 2.66
N SER A 201 -9.44 -1.20 3.48
CA SER A 201 -9.95 -0.84 4.80
C SER A 201 -10.91 0.34 4.69
N VAL A 202 -11.81 0.51 5.66
CA VAL A 202 -12.66 1.71 5.68
C VAL A 202 -11.86 2.88 6.26
N LEU A 203 -11.42 3.81 5.42
CA LEU A 203 -10.68 4.98 5.86
C LEU A 203 -11.61 6.09 6.38
N THR A 204 -11.19 6.74 7.46
CA THR A 204 -11.80 7.99 7.92
C THR A 204 -11.36 9.14 7.02
N GLN A 205 -12.10 10.26 7.01
CA GLN A 205 -11.67 11.46 6.28
C GLN A 205 -10.33 11.99 6.80
N GLU A 206 -10.11 11.91 8.11
CA GLU A 206 -8.84 12.31 8.73
C GLU A 206 -7.67 11.53 8.12
N LEU A 207 -7.81 10.21 7.98
CA LEU A 207 -6.77 9.36 7.38
C LEU A 207 -6.60 9.61 5.87
N LYS A 208 -7.66 9.95 5.13
CA LYS A 208 -7.53 10.39 3.72
C LYS A 208 -6.78 11.71 3.61
N ASP A 209 -7.06 12.66 4.50
CA ASP A 209 -6.38 13.94 4.54
C ASP A 209 -4.88 13.77 4.88
N THR A 210 -4.53 12.81 5.75
CA THR A 210 -3.12 12.51 6.05
C THR A 210 -2.38 11.93 4.84
N LEU A 211 -3.03 11.08 4.03
CA LEU A 211 -2.43 10.60 2.78
C LEU A 211 -2.08 11.74 1.81
N SER A 212 -2.97 12.73 1.68
CA SER A 212 -2.69 13.92 0.85
C SER A 212 -1.60 14.79 1.43
N TYR A 213 -1.57 14.96 2.76
CA TYR A 213 -0.52 15.72 3.44
C TYR A 213 0.84 15.04 3.27
N MET A 214 0.93 13.75 3.59
CA MET A 214 2.15 12.95 3.48
C MET A 214 2.69 12.91 2.05
N GLN A 215 1.83 12.81 1.03
CA GLN A 215 2.26 12.92 -0.37
C GLN A 215 2.98 14.26 -0.65
N ASN A 216 2.44 15.37 -0.13
CA ASN A 216 3.03 16.69 -0.32
C ASN A 216 4.30 16.88 0.53
N GLU A 217 4.36 16.29 1.72
CA GLU A 217 5.52 16.33 2.62
C GLU A 217 6.72 15.57 2.05
N GLU A 218 6.51 14.34 1.58
CA GLU A 218 7.55 13.55 0.91
C GLU A 218 8.06 14.22 -0.37
N ARG A 219 7.16 14.89 -1.12
CA ARG A 219 7.56 15.73 -2.25
C ARG A 219 8.37 16.94 -1.81
N LEU A 220 8.01 17.60 -0.71
CA LEU A 220 8.80 18.70 -0.16
C LEU A 220 10.21 18.24 0.20
N ALA A 221 10.37 17.07 0.84
CA ALA A 221 11.68 16.50 1.14
C ALA A 221 12.49 16.28 -0.15
N TYR A 222 11.88 15.61 -1.14
CA TYR A 222 12.47 15.40 -2.47
C TYR A 222 12.94 16.70 -3.13
N ASP A 223 12.09 17.73 -3.16
CA ASP A 223 12.36 19.01 -3.80
C ASP A 223 13.49 19.76 -3.08
N VAL A 224 13.38 19.93 -1.76
CA VAL A 224 14.39 20.63 -0.96
C VAL A 224 15.74 19.97 -1.11
N TYR A 225 15.82 18.64 -1.06
CA TYR A 225 17.08 17.92 -1.19
C TYR A 225 17.71 18.10 -2.57
N ASN A 226 16.91 18.02 -3.63
CA ASN A 226 17.41 18.22 -4.98
C ASN A 226 17.86 19.67 -5.23
N GLU A 227 17.10 20.66 -4.77
CA GLU A 227 17.48 22.08 -4.92
C GLU A 227 18.74 22.43 -4.11
N LEU A 228 18.84 21.98 -2.87
CA LEU A 228 20.04 22.20 -2.06
C LEU A 228 21.25 21.43 -2.60
N TYR A 229 21.07 20.26 -3.21
CA TYR A 229 22.17 19.55 -3.86
C TYR A 229 22.71 20.29 -5.08
N LYS A 230 21.87 21.00 -5.85
CA LYS A 230 22.32 21.86 -6.96
C LYS A 230 23.26 22.96 -6.45
N LEU A 231 23.00 23.50 -5.26
CA LEU A 231 23.85 24.52 -4.61
C LEU A 231 25.11 23.91 -3.98
N PHE A 232 25.00 22.70 -3.41
CA PHE A 232 26.08 22.02 -2.70
C PHE A 232 26.34 20.60 -3.22
N PRO A 233 26.90 20.41 -4.44
CA PRO A 233 27.05 19.10 -5.09
C PRO A 233 27.98 18.08 -4.40
N THR A 234 28.59 18.45 -3.27
CA THR A 234 29.43 17.54 -2.45
C THR A 234 28.70 17.03 -1.21
N ALA A 235 27.44 17.42 -1.00
CA ALA A 235 26.54 16.87 0.02
C ALA A 235 25.76 15.69 -0.59
N ASN A 236 26.46 14.59 -0.88
CA ASN A 236 25.90 13.44 -1.59
C ASN A 236 24.66 12.84 -0.91
N GLN A 237 24.51 13.01 0.41
CA GLN A 237 23.34 12.59 1.17
C GLN A 237 22.05 13.16 0.58
N LEU A 238 22.01 14.45 0.24
CA LEU A 238 20.84 15.11 -0.32
C LEU A 238 20.37 14.40 -1.61
N ASN A 239 21.25 14.23 -2.57
CA ASN A 239 20.92 13.57 -3.84
C ASN A 239 20.55 12.08 -3.65
N ASN A 240 21.30 11.37 -2.81
CA ASN A 240 21.09 9.95 -2.62
C ASN A 240 19.76 9.65 -1.92
N ILE A 241 19.39 10.44 -0.91
CA ILE A 241 18.13 10.31 -0.19
C ILE A 241 16.96 10.67 -1.12
N ALA A 242 17.02 11.83 -1.79
CA ALA A 242 15.97 12.25 -2.72
C ALA A 242 15.72 11.23 -3.85
N THR A 243 16.80 10.76 -4.49
CA THR A 243 16.67 9.91 -5.68
C THR A 243 16.27 8.49 -5.35
N ASN A 244 16.80 7.91 -4.26
CA ASN A 244 16.64 6.49 -3.98
C ASN A 244 15.61 6.19 -2.89
N SER A 245 15.19 7.18 -2.11
CA SER A 245 14.30 7.00 -0.96
C SER A 245 13.03 7.85 -1.07
N GLU A 246 13.13 9.19 -1.14
CA GLU A 246 11.91 10.02 -1.17
C GLU A 246 11.07 9.78 -2.42
N SER A 247 11.71 9.51 -3.56
CA SER A 247 10.99 9.08 -4.76
C SER A 247 10.18 7.79 -4.54
N ALA A 248 10.68 6.86 -3.72
CA ALA A 248 10.00 5.61 -3.38
C ALA A 248 8.92 5.83 -2.31
N HIS A 249 9.14 6.73 -1.35
CA HIS A 249 8.14 7.14 -0.38
C HIS A 249 6.93 7.77 -1.09
N ILE A 250 7.17 8.74 -1.99
CA ILE A 250 6.11 9.36 -2.78
C ILE A 250 5.31 8.31 -3.57
N GLN A 251 6.01 7.41 -4.30
CA GLN A 251 5.35 6.32 -5.03
C GLN A 251 4.52 5.42 -4.10
N THR A 252 4.97 5.19 -2.86
CA THR A 252 4.24 4.36 -1.89
C THR A 252 2.96 5.05 -1.44
N VAL A 253 2.99 6.34 -1.15
CA VAL A 253 1.80 7.11 -0.78
C VAL A 253 0.85 7.24 -1.97
N GLU A 254 1.37 7.41 -3.18
CA GLU A 254 0.58 7.41 -4.41
C GLU A 254 -0.12 6.07 -4.64
N LEU A 255 0.53 4.93 -4.35
CA LEU A 255 -0.13 3.62 -4.40
C LEU A 255 -1.27 3.53 -3.37
N LEU A 256 -1.13 4.07 -2.16
CA LEU A 256 -2.25 4.13 -1.21
C LEU A 256 -3.38 5.02 -1.74
N ILE A 257 -3.07 6.19 -2.29
CA ILE A 257 -4.09 7.07 -2.85
C ILE A 257 -4.80 6.36 -4.01
N LEU A 258 -4.07 5.75 -4.95
CA LEU A 258 -4.62 4.97 -6.05
C LEU A 258 -5.50 3.82 -5.58
N LYS A 259 -5.12 3.16 -4.47
CA LYS A 259 -5.92 2.10 -3.86
C LYS A 259 -7.27 2.61 -3.34
N TYR A 260 -7.31 3.81 -2.77
CA TYR A 260 -8.48 4.32 -2.05
C TYR A 260 -9.29 5.39 -2.80
N ILE A 261 -8.84 5.80 -3.99
CA ILE A 261 -9.45 6.89 -4.75
C ILE A 261 -10.59 6.39 -5.64
N ASN A 262 -11.82 6.69 -5.24
CA ASN A 262 -12.99 6.60 -6.13
C ASN A 262 -13.24 7.92 -6.86
N SER A 263 -12.95 9.04 -6.21
CA SER A 263 -13.02 10.39 -6.77
C SER A 263 -11.97 11.28 -6.12
N VAL A 264 -11.37 12.16 -6.91
CA VAL A 264 -10.40 13.17 -6.43
C VAL A 264 -10.98 14.09 -5.36
N ASP A 265 -12.30 14.31 -5.37
CA ASP A 265 -12.99 15.16 -4.39
C ASP A 265 -13.03 14.57 -2.98
N GLU A 266 -12.70 13.28 -2.81
CA GLU A 266 -12.64 12.63 -1.50
C GLU A 266 -11.36 12.98 -0.72
N PHE A 267 -10.36 13.54 -1.38
CA PHE A 267 -9.07 13.88 -0.80
C PHE A 267 -8.87 15.39 -0.79
N SER A 268 -8.51 15.93 0.38
CA SER A 268 -8.26 17.36 0.53
C SER A 268 -6.89 17.74 0.00
N ASN A 269 -6.83 18.67 -0.96
CA ASN A 269 -5.57 19.21 -1.51
C ASN A 269 -4.71 18.16 -2.22
N LEU A 270 -5.34 17.14 -2.79
CA LEU A 270 -4.66 16.10 -3.55
C LEU A 270 -3.93 16.70 -4.75
N ASP A 271 -2.68 16.30 -4.94
CA ASP A 271 -1.83 16.75 -6.04
C ASP A 271 -1.17 15.53 -6.71
N LEU A 272 -1.99 14.79 -7.46
CA LEU A 272 -1.53 13.64 -8.23
C LEU A 272 -0.78 14.12 -9.48
N ASN A 273 0.54 14.14 -9.40
CA ASN A 273 1.39 14.32 -10.58
C ASN A 273 2.14 13.02 -10.84
N THR A 274 1.76 12.33 -11.90
CA THR A 274 2.30 11.00 -12.25
C THR A 274 3.77 11.03 -12.69
N ASP A 275 4.37 12.21 -12.86
CA ASP A 275 5.79 12.38 -13.16
C ASP A 275 6.39 13.49 -12.29
N LEU A 276 7.15 13.08 -11.27
CA LEU A 276 7.90 14.00 -10.39
C LEU A 276 8.82 14.94 -11.17
N SER A 277 9.32 14.54 -12.34
CA SER A 277 10.17 15.38 -13.18
C SER A 277 9.43 16.50 -13.91
N GLU A 278 8.09 16.42 -13.96
CA GLU A 278 7.21 17.46 -14.51
C GLU A 278 6.67 18.41 -13.42
N THR A 279 6.89 18.09 -12.14
CA THR A 279 6.52 18.96 -11.02
C THR A 279 7.53 20.11 -10.83
N THR A 280 7.03 21.28 -10.44
CA THR A 280 7.87 22.45 -10.16
C THR A 280 8.12 22.54 -8.66
N ALA A 281 9.38 22.44 -8.25
CA ALA A 281 9.78 22.57 -6.85
C ALA A 281 9.27 23.89 -6.24
N GLY A 282 8.72 23.80 -5.03
CA GLY A 282 8.12 24.94 -4.34
C GLY A 282 6.64 25.21 -4.65
N GLU A 283 6.05 24.51 -5.63
CA GLU A 283 4.62 24.59 -5.89
C GLU A 283 3.90 23.44 -5.17
N TYR A 284 2.95 23.76 -4.28
CA TYR A 284 2.16 22.77 -3.54
C TYR A 284 0.70 23.21 -3.41
N SER A 285 -0.19 22.21 -3.45
CA SER A 285 -1.62 22.40 -3.19
C SER A 285 -1.89 22.82 -1.74
N ILE A 286 -1.05 22.37 -0.81
CA ILE A 286 -1.15 22.72 0.61
C ILE A 286 -0.29 23.96 0.91
N SER A 287 -0.93 25.07 1.31
CA SER A 287 -0.21 26.32 1.59
C SER A 287 0.82 26.21 2.70
N ALA A 288 0.55 25.38 3.72
CA ALA A 288 1.49 25.14 4.82
C ALA A 288 2.78 24.46 4.34
N ILE A 289 2.69 23.50 3.41
CA ILE A 289 3.85 22.84 2.80
C ILE A 289 4.65 23.83 1.96
N ARG A 290 3.99 24.69 1.18
CA ARG A 290 4.68 25.76 0.45
C ARG A 290 5.43 26.72 1.36
N ASP A 291 4.79 27.18 2.44
CA ASP A 291 5.42 28.09 3.40
C ASP A 291 6.62 27.41 4.11
N LEU A 292 6.52 26.09 4.38
CA LEU A 292 7.60 25.29 4.94
C LEU A 292 8.76 25.14 3.96
N TYR A 293 8.49 24.87 2.69
CA TYR A 293 9.51 24.80 1.63
C TYR A 293 10.29 26.11 1.55
N ASP A 294 9.60 27.25 1.47
CA ASP A 294 10.23 28.57 1.40
C ASP A 294 11.13 28.84 2.63
N ALA A 295 10.66 28.46 3.82
CA ALA A 295 11.41 28.62 5.05
C ALA A 295 12.67 27.73 5.11
N LEU A 296 12.56 26.46 4.71
CA LEU A 296 13.67 25.52 4.70
C LEU A 296 14.72 25.88 3.64
N MET A 297 14.29 26.30 2.46
CA MET A 297 15.21 26.78 1.41
C MET A 297 15.98 28.02 1.87
N ALA A 298 15.33 28.96 2.55
CA ALA A 298 15.99 30.15 3.10
C ALA A 298 17.01 29.86 4.23
N ILE A 299 16.91 28.69 4.87
CA ILE A 299 17.92 28.20 5.82
C ILE A 299 19.03 27.46 5.07
N GLY A 300 18.63 26.52 4.22
CA GLY A 300 19.55 25.56 3.60
C GLY A 300 20.47 26.19 2.55
N ASP A 301 20.07 27.28 1.90
CA ASP A 301 20.86 27.93 0.85
C ASP A 301 22.11 28.67 1.36
N ASP A 302 22.20 28.92 2.67
CA ASP A 302 23.30 29.68 3.29
C ASP A 302 24.64 28.94 3.18
N SER A 303 24.64 27.63 3.45
CA SER A 303 25.86 26.83 3.43
C SER A 303 25.58 25.33 3.34
N LYS A 304 26.61 24.56 2.96
CA LYS A 304 26.56 23.10 2.97
C LYS A 304 26.17 22.53 4.35
N GLN A 305 26.62 23.18 5.44
CA GLN A 305 26.24 22.76 6.79
C GLN A 305 24.75 23.00 7.03
N ALA A 306 24.26 24.20 6.72
CA ALA A 306 22.85 24.55 6.85
C ALA A 306 21.95 23.64 6.00
N ALA A 307 22.40 23.26 4.80
CA ALA A 307 21.68 22.31 3.95
C ALA A 307 21.54 20.90 4.58
N LEU A 308 22.58 20.40 5.25
CA LEU A 308 22.50 19.12 5.97
C LEU A 308 21.69 19.24 7.27
N GLU A 309 21.72 20.40 7.93
CA GLU A 309 20.86 20.72 9.07
C GLU A 309 19.38 20.76 8.67
N VAL A 310 19.04 21.35 7.52
CA VAL A 310 17.69 21.30 6.94
C VAL A 310 17.25 19.86 6.68
N GLY A 311 18.15 18.99 6.22
CA GLY A 311 17.92 17.54 6.17
C GLY A 311 17.47 16.99 7.52
N CYS A 312 18.24 17.22 8.60
CA CYS A 312 17.83 16.81 9.94
C CYS A 312 16.45 17.38 10.35
N MET A 313 16.13 18.62 9.96
CA MET A 313 14.86 19.26 10.30
C MET A 313 13.67 18.59 9.63
N ILE A 314 13.80 18.28 8.34
CA ILE A 314 12.77 17.58 7.56
C ILE A 314 12.53 16.21 8.16
N GLU A 315 13.58 15.39 8.34
CA GLU A 315 13.41 14.02 8.83
C GLU A 315 12.77 13.94 10.22
N VAL A 316 13.11 14.86 11.13
CA VAL A 316 12.46 14.88 12.45
C VAL A 316 10.99 15.29 12.37
N THR A 317 10.64 16.19 11.44
CA THR A 317 9.25 16.61 11.23
C THR A 317 8.44 15.45 10.66
N ASP A 318 8.93 14.86 9.56
CA ASP A 318 8.34 13.71 8.89
C ASP A 318 8.13 12.52 9.84
N ILE A 319 9.13 12.18 10.66
CA ILE A 319 9.01 11.12 11.67
C ILE A 319 7.91 11.40 12.70
N ASN A 320 7.76 12.66 13.13
CA ASN A 320 6.74 13.01 14.11
C ASN A 320 5.34 12.87 13.50
N ASP A 321 5.16 13.39 12.29
CA ASP A 321 3.90 13.33 11.56
C ASP A 321 3.54 11.86 11.25
N LEU A 322 4.49 11.05 10.78
CA LEU A 322 4.31 9.61 10.58
C LEU A 322 3.97 8.83 11.86
N ASN A 323 4.49 9.22 13.03
CA ASN A 323 4.12 8.55 14.28
C ASN A 323 2.65 8.77 14.64
N ASP A 324 2.14 9.97 14.42
CA ASP A 324 0.74 10.31 14.65
C ASP A 324 -0.15 9.62 13.61
N ASP A 325 0.26 9.61 12.35
CA ASP A 325 -0.47 8.97 11.25
C ASP A 325 -0.54 7.44 11.36
N ILE A 326 0.53 6.80 11.82
CA ILE A 326 0.53 5.36 12.15
C ILE A 326 -0.48 5.07 13.26
N ALA A 327 -0.58 5.92 14.28
CA ALA A 327 -1.57 5.73 15.35
C ALA A 327 -3.01 5.87 14.82
N LEU A 328 -3.25 6.79 13.87
CA LEU A 328 -4.54 6.93 13.18
C LEU A 328 -4.89 5.71 12.32
N ALA A 329 -3.91 5.18 11.58
CA ALA A 329 -4.06 3.96 10.77
C ALA A 329 -4.41 2.75 11.66
N GLN A 330 -3.69 2.57 12.77
CA GLN A 330 -3.95 1.53 13.76
C GLN A 330 -5.36 1.66 14.37
N ALA A 331 -5.77 2.88 14.72
CA ALA A 331 -7.11 3.14 15.25
C ALA A 331 -8.24 2.81 14.24
N SER A 332 -7.94 2.90 12.95
CA SER A 332 -8.86 2.59 11.85
C SER A 332 -8.76 1.13 11.37
N ASN A 333 -7.83 0.33 11.93
CA ASN A 333 -7.44 -1.00 11.43
C ASN A 333 -7.04 -0.99 9.93
N ALA A 334 -6.48 0.12 9.45
CA ALA A 334 -5.98 0.28 8.09
C ALA A 334 -4.55 -0.26 8.02
N THR A 335 -4.42 -1.59 7.97
CA THR A 335 -3.13 -2.29 8.09
C THR A 335 -2.18 -2.00 6.93
N ASP A 336 -2.70 -1.72 5.74
CA ASP A 336 -1.95 -1.30 4.56
C ASP A 336 -1.38 0.10 4.68
N VAL A 337 -2.18 1.04 5.16
CA VAL A 337 -1.72 2.40 5.48
C VAL A 337 -0.66 2.34 6.58
N GLU A 338 -0.89 1.55 7.64
CA GLU A 338 0.09 1.34 8.71
C GLU A 338 1.41 0.78 8.17
N ALA A 339 1.36 -0.29 7.36
CA ALA A 339 2.56 -0.93 6.82
C ALA A 339 3.40 0.03 5.95
N ALA A 340 2.73 0.84 5.12
CA ALA A 340 3.36 1.85 4.30
C ALA A 340 3.98 2.98 5.16
N PHE A 341 3.24 3.56 6.10
CA PHE A 341 3.79 4.64 6.95
C PHE A 341 4.92 4.15 7.87
N VAL A 342 4.86 2.90 8.35
CA VAL A 342 5.98 2.29 9.07
C VAL A 342 7.20 2.15 8.16
N TYR A 343 7.01 1.82 6.88
CA TYR A 343 8.11 1.75 5.91
C TYR A 343 8.75 3.12 5.68
N LEU A 344 7.95 4.15 5.41
CA LEU A 344 8.40 5.55 5.27
C LEU A 344 9.21 5.98 6.49
N ARG A 345 8.64 5.84 7.70
CA ARG A 345 9.28 6.25 8.95
C ARG A 345 10.63 5.57 9.20
N ASN A 346 10.72 4.29 8.85
CA ASN A 346 11.98 3.56 8.96
C ASN A 346 13.02 4.07 7.93
N GLY A 347 12.59 4.50 6.75
CA GLY A 347 13.39 5.28 5.79
C GLY A 347 13.91 6.57 6.41
N SER A 348 13.02 7.38 6.98
CA SER A 348 13.33 8.67 7.61
C SER A 348 14.30 8.54 8.79
N TYR A 349 14.24 7.44 9.56
CA TYR A 349 15.27 7.11 10.56
C TYR A 349 16.67 7.00 9.94
N ASN A 350 16.78 6.31 8.81
CA ASN A 350 18.05 6.16 8.10
C ASN A 350 18.52 7.48 7.51
N HIS A 351 17.62 8.30 7.00
CA HIS A 351 17.93 9.63 6.46
C HIS A 351 18.47 10.55 7.55
N TYR A 352 17.81 10.60 8.71
CA TYR A 352 18.27 11.37 9.87
C TYR A 352 19.71 10.98 10.24
N TRP A 353 20.01 9.69 10.31
CA TRP A 353 21.37 9.23 10.61
C TRP A 353 22.38 9.50 9.49
N ALA A 354 21.94 9.56 8.23
CA ALA A 354 22.77 9.94 7.11
C ALA A 354 23.14 11.43 7.16
N PHE A 355 22.20 12.32 7.47
CA PHE A 355 22.45 13.74 7.69
C PHE A 355 23.31 14.00 8.91
N ASP A 356 23.03 13.35 10.05
CA ASP A 356 23.84 13.40 11.27
C ASP A 356 25.30 13.00 10.98
N SER A 357 25.50 11.90 10.27
CA SER A 357 26.83 11.44 9.86
C SER A 357 27.50 12.43 8.90
N GLY A 358 26.73 13.02 7.98
CA GLY A 358 27.21 14.06 7.07
C GLY A 358 27.75 15.28 7.81
N LEU A 359 27.01 15.77 8.80
CA LEU A 359 27.39 16.87 9.69
C LEU A 359 28.65 16.53 10.50
N LYS A 360 28.70 15.34 11.11
CA LYS A 360 29.89 14.90 11.86
C LYS A 360 31.14 14.82 11.00
N ASN A 361 31.01 14.36 9.76
CA ASN A 361 32.13 14.26 8.81
C ASN A 361 32.68 15.63 8.39
N MET A 362 31.90 16.71 8.49
CA MET A 362 32.39 18.08 8.25
C MET A 362 32.86 18.80 9.53
N GLY A 363 32.82 18.13 10.70
CA GLY A 363 33.34 18.67 11.96
C GLY A 363 32.28 19.22 12.91
N VAL A 364 30.99 19.11 12.59
CA VAL A 364 29.89 19.45 13.49
C VAL A 364 29.77 18.32 14.53
N THR A 365 30.32 18.54 15.72
CA THR A 365 30.61 17.46 16.69
C THR A 365 29.36 16.67 17.10
N GLU A 366 28.25 17.35 17.34
CA GLU A 366 26.99 16.71 17.79
C GLU A 366 26.07 16.34 16.61
N GLY A 367 26.52 16.50 15.36
CA GLY A 367 25.71 16.23 14.17
C GLY A 367 24.37 16.97 14.22
N CYS A 368 23.25 16.25 14.00
CA CYS A 368 21.90 16.83 14.03
C CYS A 368 21.55 17.43 15.41
N CYS A 369 22.08 16.86 16.49
CA CYS A 369 21.82 17.35 17.86
C CYS A 369 22.35 18.78 18.10
N SER A 370 23.23 19.30 17.23
CA SER A 370 23.72 20.69 17.28
C SER A 370 22.61 21.72 17.09
N LEU A 371 21.49 21.34 16.47
CA LEU A 371 20.30 22.18 16.31
C LEU A 371 19.57 22.43 17.64
N GLY A 372 19.69 21.51 18.61
CA GLY A 372 18.98 21.59 19.89
C GLY A 372 17.46 21.58 19.71
N THR A 373 16.77 22.45 20.46
CA THR A 373 15.32 22.60 20.37
C THR A 373 14.95 23.90 19.66
N VAL A 374 14.20 23.82 18.56
CA VAL A 374 13.65 24.99 17.85
C VAL A 374 12.14 24.88 17.81
N ASN A 375 11.43 25.95 18.20
CA ASN A 375 9.97 26.01 18.22
C ASN A 375 9.29 24.85 18.98
N GLY A 376 9.98 24.25 19.96
CA GLY A 376 9.48 23.13 20.76
C GLY A 376 9.76 21.74 20.17
N VAL A 377 10.37 21.65 18.99
CA VAL A 377 10.84 20.40 18.38
C VAL A 377 12.29 20.17 18.78
N ASP A 378 12.58 19.01 19.38
CA ASP A 378 13.94 18.58 19.70
C ASP A 378 14.54 17.84 18.51
N TYR A 379 15.66 18.30 17.99
CA TYR A 379 16.37 17.64 16.89
C TYR A 379 17.47 16.69 17.39
N CYS A 380 17.64 16.55 18.71
CA CYS A 380 18.57 15.59 19.29
C CYS A 380 17.90 14.22 19.50
N GLN A 381 17.73 13.49 18.41
CA GLN A 381 16.95 12.25 18.41
C GLN A 381 17.81 10.99 18.47
N ASN A 382 17.24 9.93 19.04
CA ASN A 382 17.87 8.61 19.15
C ASN A 382 16.97 7.52 18.54
N TYR A 383 16.75 7.64 17.23
CA TYR A 383 15.96 6.69 16.46
C TYR A 383 16.66 5.33 16.32
N PRO A 384 15.90 4.25 16.05
CA PRO A 384 16.45 2.97 15.61
C PRO A 384 17.45 3.14 14.45
N LYS A 385 18.45 2.24 14.39
CA LYS A 385 19.54 2.23 13.41
C LYS A 385 19.58 0.93 12.63
#